data_AF-A0A7S7UR45-F1
#
_entry.id   AF-A0A7S7UR45-F1
#
_cell.length_a   1.000
_cell.length_b   1.000
_cell.length_c   1.000
_cell.angle_alpha   90.00
_cell.angle_beta   90.00
_cell.angle_gamma   90.00
#
_symmetry.space_group_name_H-M   'P 1'
#
loop_
_entity.id
_entity.type
_entity.pdbx_description
1 polymer ?
#
loop_
_entity_poly.entity_id
_entity_poly.type
_entity_poly.pdbx_seq_one_letter_code
_entity_poly.pdbx_strand_id
1 'polypeptide(L)'
;MTKFPRKAAITVSAILAATAYAFAQMPPDGAMGMHGHMQQGGTMDQMHQQMMQRGGAGNHGMMHGAQAGPTSIPTSSGQDAFGAIQEIVQMLQADPKTDWSKVNIEMLRQHLIDMNEVTLHAIATQRDVNNGIEIKVTGEGRVLPAIKRMVPAHVTELREMGWNAKSDDLPDGVTLTVTASEAQPLIKLKALGFMGIMVQGSHHQLHHLMMAEGQFVH
;
A
#
# COMPACT_ATOMS: atom_id res chain seq x y z
N MET A 1 43.81 -59.05 13.61
CA MET A 1 43.09 -59.23 12.33
C MET A 1 41.61 -59.16 12.68
N THR A 2 40.86 -58.14 12.30
CA THR A 2 40.29 -57.94 10.96
C THR A 2 39.82 -56.48 10.80
N LYS A 3 40.23 -55.83 9.70
CA LYS A 3 39.76 -54.52 9.25
C LYS A 3 38.55 -54.71 8.32
N PHE A 4 37.52 -53.87 8.45
CA PHE A 4 36.50 -53.66 7.42
C PHE A 4 36.43 -52.15 7.10
N PRO A 5 36.63 -51.73 5.84
CA PRO A 5 36.34 -50.36 5.43
C PRO A 5 34.95 -50.29 4.77
N ARG A 6 34.10 -49.37 5.24
CA ARG A 6 32.89 -48.96 4.50
C ARG A 6 33.27 -47.83 3.54
N LYS A 7 33.11 -48.10 2.24
CA LYS A 7 33.19 -47.08 1.18
C LYS A 7 31.95 -46.21 1.23
N ALA A 8 32.14 -44.89 1.27
CA ALA A 8 31.08 -43.90 1.06
C ALA A 8 30.79 -43.79 -0.45
N ALA A 9 29.51 -43.91 -0.83
CA ALA A 9 29.03 -43.59 -2.17
C ALA A 9 28.34 -42.23 -2.10
N ILE A 10 28.89 -41.24 -2.83
CA ILE A 10 28.30 -39.93 -3.03
C ILE A 10 27.55 -39.99 -4.37
N THR A 11 26.23 -39.89 -4.32
CA THR A 11 25.39 -39.76 -5.53
C THR A 11 25.10 -38.28 -5.74
N VAL A 12 25.68 -37.69 -6.78
CA VAL A 12 25.34 -36.33 -7.25
C VAL A 12 24.24 -36.47 -8.30
N SER A 13 23.02 -36.07 -7.95
CA SER A 13 21.92 -35.92 -8.91
C SER A 13 21.90 -34.49 -9.44
N ALA A 14 22.19 -34.33 -10.74
CA ALA A 14 22.00 -33.07 -11.45
C ALA A 14 20.52 -32.97 -11.91
N ILE A 15 19.81 -31.92 -11.46
CA ILE A 15 18.47 -31.59 -11.94
C ILE A 15 18.62 -30.47 -12.98
N LEU A 16 18.30 -30.78 -14.24
CA LEU A 16 18.11 -29.82 -15.32
C LEU A 16 16.69 -29.26 -15.24
N ALA A 17 16.55 -27.96 -14.94
CA ALA A 17 15.28 -27.24 -15.05
C ALA A 17 15.26 -26.45 -16.37
N ALA A 18 14.36 -26.83 -17.29
CA ALA A 18 14.06 -26.07 -18.49
C ALA A 18 12.85 -25.17 -18.23
N THR A 19 13.03 -23.86 -18.32
CA THR A 19 11.98 -22.85 -18.26
C THR A 19 11.38 -22.65 -19.65
N ALA A 20 10.05 -22.79 -19.76
CA ALA A 20 9.30 -22.38 -20.93
C ALA A 20 8.27 -21.32 -20.51
N TYR A 21 8.52 -20.07 -20.91
CA TYR A 21 7.56 -18.97 -20.88
C TYR A 21 6.57 -19.15 -22.04
N ALA A 22 5.27 -19.09 -21.77
CA ALA A 22 4.24 -18.97 -22.79
C ALA A 22 3.30 -17.81 -22.47
N PHE A 23 3.36 -16.77 -23.31
CA PHE A 23 2.36 -15.70 -23.42
C PHE A 23 1.22 -16.17 -24.33
N ALA A 24 -0.03 -15.94 -23.94
CA ALA A 24 -1.21 -15.98 -24.83
C ALA A 24 -2.08 -14.75 -24.46
N GLN A 25 -2.08 -13.69 -25.26
CA GLN A 25 -2.90 -13.42 -26.46
C GLN A 25 -4.41 -13.30 -26.18
N MET A 26 -4.90 -12.05 -26.22
CA MET A 26 -6.32 -11.67 -26.29
C MET A 26 -6.83 -11.82 -27.74
N PRO A 27 -8.12 -12.11 -27.98
CA PRO A 27 -8.74 -11.98 -29.29
C PRO A 27 -9.42 -10.59 -29.49
N PRO A 28 -9.49 -10.08 -30.73
CA PRO A 28 -10.26 -8.90 -31.11
C PRO A 28 -11.62 -9.25 -31.76
N ASP A 29 -12.44 -8.21 -31.86
CA ASP A 29 -13.57 -7.97 -32.79
C ASP A 29 -14.94 -8.64 -32.59
N GLY A 30 -15.98 -7.80 -32.70
CA GLY A 30 -17.39 -8.20 -32.80
C GLY A 30 -18.34 -7.01 -32.95
N ALA A 31 -18.40 -6.42 -34.15
CA ALA A 31 -19.38 -5.41 -34.55
C ALA A 31 -20.72 -6.04 -34.99
N MET A 32 -21.84 -5.29 -34.85
CA MET A 32 -22.94 -5.08 -35.83
C MET A 32 -24.32 -4.88 -35.15
N GLY A 33 -25.10 -3.90 -35.64
CA GLY A 33 -26.54 -3.83 -35.42
C GLY A 33 -27.22 -2.47 -35.62
N MET A 34 -27.41 -2.06 -36.88
CA MET A 34 -28.22 -0.91 -37.32
C MET A 34 -29.71 -1.02 -36.92
N HIS A 35 -30.39 0.11 -36.68
CA HIS A 35 -31.68 0.43 -37.31
C HIS A 35 -31.96 1.94 -37.27
N GLY A 36 -32.21 2.52 -38.43
CA GLY A 36 -32.62 3.91 -38.60
C GLY A 36 -34.13 4.06 -38.71
N HIS A 37 -34.64 5.23 -38.35
CA HIS A 37 -35.87 5.78 -38.89
C HIS A 37 -35.71 7.29 -39.07
N MET A 38 -35.90 7.75 -40.31
CA MET A 38 -36.11 9.15 -40.65
C MET A 38 -37.53 9.57 -40.27
N GLN A 39 -37.71 10.76 -39.68
CA GLN A 39 -38.86 11.59 -40.04
C GLN A 39 -38.61 13.08 -39.77
N GLN A 40 -38.63 13.82 -40.89
CA GLN A 40 -39.18 15.17 -41.13
C GLN A 40 -38.87 16.35 -40.21
N GLY A 41 -38.44 17.43 -40.87
CA GLY A 41 -38.12 18.70 -40.29
C GLY A 41 -39.33 19.53 -39.87
N GLY A 42 -39.08 20.33 -38.85
CA GLY A 42 -39.85 21.50 -38.44
C GLY A 42 -38.85 22.43 -37.74
N THR A 43 -38.70 23.64 -38.26
CA THR A 43 -37.72 24.64 -37.86
C THR A 43 -37.93 25.09 -36.41
N MET A 44 -36.83 25.12 -35.63
CA MET A 44 -36.78 25.49 -34.19
C MET A 44 -37.28 26.92 -33.89
N ASP A 45 -37.43 27.79 -34.89
CA ASP A 45 -37.87 29.18 -34.74
C ASP A 45 -39.35 29.34 -34.37
N GLN A 46 -40.20 28.36 -34.66
CA GLN A 46 -41.64 28.45 -34.38
C GLN A 46 -42.03 28.10 -32.94
N MET A 47 -41.17 27.40 -32.17
CA MET A 47 -41.42 27.19 -30.73
C MET A 47 -41.04 28.42 -29.90
N HIS A 48 -40.18 29.32 -30.40
CA HIS A 48 -39.71 30.47 -29.65
C HIS A 48 -40.74 31.62 -29.59
N GLN A 49 -41.62 31.75 -30.59
CA GLN A 49 -42.64 32.80 -30.61
C GLN A 49 -43.90 32.49 -29.78
N GLN A 50 -44.17 31.22 -29.45
CA GLN A 50 -45.40 30.84 -28.75
C GLN A 50 -45.31 30.92 -27.22
N MET A 51 -44.13 31.23 -26.66
CA MET A 51 -43.90 31.38 -25.21
C MET A 51 -43.87 32.85 -24.74
N MET A 52 -43.96 33.83 -25.65
CA MET A 52 -43.84 35.28 -25.34
C MET A 52 -45.17 36.05 -25.30
N GLN A 53 -46.32 35.38 -25.23
CA GLN A 53 -47.65 36.02 -25.10
C GLN A 53 -48.57 35.34 -24.07
N ARG A 54 -48.06 35.16 -22.84
CA ARG A 54 -48.83 34.91 -21.62
C ARG A 54 -47.94 35.39 -20.46
N GLY A 55 -47.97 36.66 -20.06
CA GLY A 55 -49.08 37.30 -19.35
C GLY A 55 -48.89 37.09 -17.84
N GLY A 56 -48.55 38.14 -17.10
CA GLY A 56 -48.67 38.14 -15.63
C GLY A 56 -47.69 39.04 -14.90
N ALA A 57 -48.18 40.17 -14.40
CA ALA A 57 -47.51 41.04 -13.45
C ALA A 57 -47.17 40.32 -12.14
N GLY A 58 -46.02 40.64 -11.54
CA GLY A 58 -45.72 40.23 -10.18
C GLY A 58 -44.23 40.20 -9.83
N ASN A 59 -43.86 41.10 -8.92
CA ASN A 59 -42.77 40.98 -7.96
C ASN A 59 -41.32 41.12 -8.48
N HIS A 60 -40.62 42.12 -7.93
CA HIS A 60 -39.16 42.22 -7.95
C HIS A 60 -38.55 41.07 -7.14
N GLY A 61 -38.41 39.90 -7.78
CA GLY A 61 -37.52 38.84 -7.32
C GLY A 61 -36.16 39.04 -7.98
N MET A 62 -35.17 39.46 -7.18
CA MET A 62 -33.76 39.41 -7.56
C MET A 62 -33.47 38.04 -8.18
N MET A 63 -33.18 38.00 -9.48
CA MET A 63 -32.63 36.80 -10.10
C MET A 63 -31.32 36.48 -9.38
N HIS A 64 -31.29 35.30 -8.78
CA HIS A 64 -30.08 34.66 -8.29
C HIS A 64 -29.02 34.69 -9.38
N GLY A 65 -28.06 35.61 -9.26
CA GLY A 65 -26.77 35.42 -9.86
C GLY A 65 -26.22 34.14 -9.24
N ALA A 66 -26.20 33.07 -10.02
CA ALA A 66 -25.41 31.89 -9.71
C ALA A 66 -23.95 32.34 -9.71
N GLN A 67 -23.50 32.85 -8.56
CA GLN A 67 -22.10 32.82 -8.21
C GLN A 67 -21.72 31.35 -8.23
N ALA A 68 -21.04 30.95 -9.29
CA ALA A 68 -20.21 29.76 -9.26
C ALA A 68 -19.35 29.88 -8.00
N GLY A 69 -19.75 29.16 -6.95
CA GLY A 69 -18.97 29.05 -5.73
C GLY A 69 -17.57 28.56 -6.10
N PRO A 70 -16.54 28.87 -5.29
CA PRO A 70 -15.21 28.34 -5.54
C PRO A 70 -15.35 26.84 -5.75
N THR A 71 -14.93 26.37 -6.93
CA THR A 71 -14.80 24.94 -7.20
C THR A 71 -13.97 24.39 -6.06
N SER A 72 -14.60 23.62 -5.17
CA SER A 72 -13.94 23.02 -4.03
C SER A 72 -12.79 22.18 -4.57
N ILE A 73 -11.57 22.67 -4.42
CA ILE A 73 -10.38 21.94 -4.85
C ILE A 73 -10.24 20.75 -3.89
N PRO A 74 -10.16 19.51 -4.38
CA PRO A 74 -9.90 18.36 -3.52
C PRO A 74 -8.61 18.58 -2.71
N THR A 75 -8.70 18.45 -1.39
CA THR A 75 -7.55 18.58 -0.48
C THR A 75 -6.92 17.25 -0.11
N SER A 76 -7.59 16.13 -0.42
CA SER A 76 -7.04 14.78 -0.27
C SER A 76 -6.23 14.40 -1.50
N SER A 77 -5.12 13.69 -1.29
CA SER A 77 -4.26 13.16 -2.35
C SER A 77 -4.93 12.10 -3.24
N GLY A 78 -6.07 11.55 -2.83
CA GLY A 78 -6.76 10.44 -3.48
C GLY A 78 -6.09 9.07 -3.28
N GLN A 79 -4.87 9.04 -2.72
CA GLN A 79 -4.11 7.83 -2.41
C GLN A 79 -3.11 8.10 -1.26
N ASP A 80 -3.06 7.21 -0.27
CA ASP A 80 -2.36 7.47 1.00
C ASP A 80 -0.84 7.64 0.86
N ALA A 81 -0.18 6.82 0.04
CA ALA A 81 1.27 6.93 -0.17
C ALA A 81 1.65 8.23 -0.91
N PHE A 82 0.86 8.66 -1.89
CA PHE A 82 1.03 9.93 -2.57
C PHE A 82 0.79 11.10 -1.61
N GLY A 83 -0.19 10.97 -0.72
CA GLY A 83 -0.46 11.95 0.35
C GLY A 83 0.72 12.10 1.30
N ALA A 84 1.28 10.98 1.77
CA ALA A 84 2.46 10.98 2.62
C ALA A 84 3.67 11.64 1.93
N ILE A 85 3.93 11.31 0.66
CA ILE A 85 5.02 11.95 -0.10
C ILE A 85 4.75 13.44 -0.29
N GLN A 86 3.52 13.82 -0.63
CA GLN A 86 3.15 15.23 -0.83
C GLN A 86 3.35 16.04 0.46
N GLU A 87 2.91 15.55 1.60
CA GLU A 87 3.08 16.18 2.91
C GLU A 87 4.57 16.42 3.21
N ILE A 88 5.40 15.38 3.07
CA ILE A 88 6.84 15.48 3.31
C ILE A 88 7.52 16.46 2.34
N VAL A 89 7.18 16.43 1.04
CA VAL A 89 7.72 17.39 0.07
C VAL A 89 7.32 18.82 0.43
N GLN A 90 6.10 19.07 0.88
CA GLN A 90 5.66 20.40 1.34
C GLN A 90 6.44 20.87 2.57
N MET A 91 6.69 19.98 3.54
CA MET A 91 7.51 20.29 4.71
C MET A 91 8.95 20.67 4.30
N LEU A 92 9.57 19.87 3.43
CA LEU A 92 10.93 20.13 2.92
C LEU A 92 11.02 21.44 2.14
N GLN A 93 10.00 21.78 1.34
CA GLN A 93 9.91 23.04 0.60
C GLN A 93 9.71 24.26 1.51
N ALA A 94 8.99 24.09 2.62
CA ALA A 94 8.69 25.16 3.56
C ALA A 94 9.86 25.49 4.50
N ASP A 95 10.76 24.53 4.77
CA ASP A 95 11.94 24.77 5.60
C ASP A 95 13.11 25.34 4.78
N PRO A 96 13.51 26.62 4.99
CA PRO A 96 14.65 27.21 4.30
C PRO A 96 16.00 26.58 4.68
N LYS A 97 16.04 25.72 5.71
CA LYS A 97 17.24 24.99 6.13
C LYS A 97 17.38 23.62 5.48
N THR A 98 16.41 23.18 4.66
CA THR A 98 16.48 21.91 3.95
C THR A 98 17.75 21.81 3.11
N ASP A 99 18.56 20.79 3.40
CA ASP A 99 19.73 20.45 2.60
C ASP A 99 19.32 19.57 1.41
N TRP A 100 18.96 20.22 0.30
CA TRP A 100 18.53 19.55 -0.93
C TRP A 100 19.56 18.58 -1.52
N SER A 101 20.84 18.67 -1.12
CA SER A 101 21.85 17.70 -1.56
C SER A 101 21.72 16.32 -0.89
N LYS A 102 20.99 16.24 0.22
CA LYS A 102 20.76 15.00 0.98
C LYS A 102 19.37 14.41 0.78
N VAL A 103 18.41 15.21 0.32
CA VAL A 103 17.02 14.79 0.15
C VAL A 103 16.94 13.55 -0.76
N ASN A 104 16.22 12.53 -0.29
CA ASN A 104 16.04 11.27 -1.00
C ASN A 104 14.58 10.78 -0.96
N ILE A 105 13.74 11.36 -1.83
CA ILE A 105 12.34 10.98 -1.97
C ILE A 105 12.18 9.55 -2.51
N GLU A 106 13.14 9.06 -3.30
CA GLU A 106 13.07 7.68 -3.81
C GLU A 106 13.22 6.65 -2.67
N MET A 107 14.06 6.94 -1.66
CA MET A 107 14.17 6.08 -0.48
C MET A 107 12.83 6.01 0.28
N LEU A 108 12.19 7.16 0.54
CA LEU A 108 10.85 7.21 1.14
C LEU A 108 9.85 6.43 0.29
N ARG A 109 9.87 6.62 -1.03
CA ARG A 109 8.99 5.90 -1.94
C ARG A 109 9.19 4.39 -1.86
N GLN A 110 10.42 3.89 -1.84
CA GLN A 110 10.68 2.46 -1.71
C GLN A 110 10.19 1.90 -0.37
N HIS A 111 10.32 2.66 0.71
CA HIS A 111 9.77 2.27 2.01
C HIS A 111 8.25 2.16 1.99
N LEU A 112 7.55 3.12 1.37
CA LEU A 112 6.09 3.07 1.21
C LEU A 112 5.64 1.89 0.33
N ILE A 113 6.44 1.48 -0.65
CA ILE A 113 6.19 0.25 -1.39
C ILE A 113 6.34 -0.95 -0.45
N ASP A 114 7.43 -1.05 0.31
CA ASP A 114 7.62 -2.14 1.26
C ASP A 114 6.46 -2.25 2.27
N MET A 115 5.98 -1.10 2.78
CA MET A 115 4.80 -1.04 3.65
C MET A 115 3.57 -1.64 2.98
N ASN A 116 3.30 -1.28 1.72
CA ASN A 116 2.18 -1.84 0.97
C ASN A 116 2.35 -3.35 0.73
N GLU A 117 3.54 -3.81 0.36
CA GLU A 117 3.80 -5.24 0.13
C GLU A 117 3.57 -6.06 1.40
N VAL A 118 4.09 -5.60 2.54
CA VAL A 118 3.93 -6.29 3.82
C VAL A 118 2.47 -6.23 4.30
N THR A 119 1.79 -5.11 4.10
CA THR A 119 0.41 -4.91 4.57
C THR A 119 -0.60 -5.68 3.75
N LEU A 120 -0.44 -5.68 2.41
CA LEU A 120 -1.46 -6.15 1.49
C LEU A 120 -1.15 -7.52 0.88
N HIS A 121 0.11 -7.93 0.82
CA HIS A 121 0.52 -9.12 0.06
C HIS A 121 1.29 -10.17 0.86
N ALA A 122 1.77 -9.86 2.08
CA ALA A 122 2.39 -10.87 2.92
C ALA A 122 1.36 -11.89 3.44
N ILE A 123 1.76 -13.16 3.46
CA ILE A 123 0.98 -14.23 4.09
C ILE A 123 1.43 -14.34 5.54
N ALA A 124 0.54 -13.99 6.47
CA ALA A 124 0.78 -14.07 7.91
C ALA A 124 -0.06 -15.20 8.53
N THR A 125 0.61 -16.27 8.97
CA THR A 125 -0.04 -17.39 9.67
C THR A 125 0.32 -17.36 11.14
N GLN A 126 -0.67 -17.11 11.98
CA GLN A 126 -0.51 -17.06 13.44
C GLN A 126 -0.81 -18.41 14.08
N ARG A 127 -0.03 -18.75 15.11
CA ARG A 127 -0.34 -19.82 16.07
C ARG A 127 -0.06 -19.37 17.50
N ASP A 128 -0.76 -20.00 18.43
CA ASP A 128 -0.50 -19.81 19.86
C ASP A 128 0.78 -20.56 20.27
N VAL A 129 1.54 -19.94 21.18
CA VAL A 129 2.68 -20.57 21.85
C VAL A 129 2.57 -20.35 23.35
N ASN A 130 3.43 -21.01 24.15
CA ASN A 130 3.43 -20.82 25.59
C ASN A 130 3.64 -19.33 25.93
N ASN A 131 2.61 -18.75 26.56
CA ASN A 131 2.56 -17.34 26.95
C ASN A 131 2.77 -16.34 25.79
N GLY A 132 2.30 -16.63 24.57
CA GLY A 132 2.48 -15.70 23.45
C GLY A 132 1.84 -16.15 22.15
N ILE A 133 2.20 -15.45 21.08
CA ILE A 133 1.88 -15.83 19.71
C ILE A 133 3.16 -15.91 18.86
N GLU A 134 3.12 -16.80 17.88
CA GLU A 134 4.11 -16.88 16.82
C GLU A 134 3.41 -16.68 15.48
N ILE A 135 3.98 -15.86 14.62
CA ILE A 135 3.44 -15.52 13.31
C ILE A 135 4.53 -15.80 12.28
N LYS A 136 4.27 -16.75 11.39
CA LYS A 136 5.09 -16.91 10.18
C LYS A 136 4.61 -15.93 9.14
N VAL A 137 5.50 -15.03 8.74
CA VAL A 137 5.24 -13.98 7.74
C VAL A 137 6.06 -14.33 6.51
N THR A 138 5.39 -14.68 5.43
CA THR A 138 6.02 -15.23 4.22
C THR A 138 5.56 -14.51 2.97
N GLY A 139 6.35 -14.59 1.91
CA GLY A 139 6.02 -13.98 0.63
C GLY A 139 7.01 -14.36 -0.46
N GLU A 140 6.70 -13.95 -1.68
CA GLU A 140 7.49 -14.20 -2.88
C GLU A 140 7.82 -12.88 -3.60
N GLY A 141 8.72 -12.93 -4.58
CA GLY A 141 9.06 -11.77 -5.40
C GLY A 141 9.51 -10.58 -4.56
N ARG A 142 8.83 -9.43 -4.69
CA ARG A 142 9.13 -8.20 -3.94
C ARG A 142 8.69 -8.26 -2.46
N VAL A 143 7.70 -9.09 -2.14
CA VAL A 143 7.16 -9.21 -0.78
C VAL A 143 8.21 -9.80 0.17
N LEU A 144 8.95 -10.82 -0.27
CA LEU A 144 10.00 -11.45 0.53
C LEU A 144 11.05 -10.47 1.08
N PRO A 145 11.76 -9.69 0.24
CA PRO A 145 12.74 -8.74 0.73
C PRO A 145 12.11 -7.59 1.53
N ALA A 146 10.86 -7.21 1.26
CA ALA A 146 10.13 -6.22 2.08
C ALA A 146 9.89 -6.75 3.50
N ILE A 147 9.41 -8.00 3.64
CA ILE A 147 9.25 -8.68 4.94
C ILE A 147 10.58 -8.70 5.70
N LYS A 148 11.66 -9.12 5.03
CA LYS A 148 12.99 -9.25 5.64
C LYS A 148 13.59 -7.92 6.11
N ARG A 149 13.23 -6.79 5.47
CA ARG A 149 13.62 -5.45 5.96
C ARG A 149 12.73 -4.98 7.09
N MET A 150 11.41 -5.07 6.91
CA MET A 150 10.47 -4.40 7.80
C MET A 150 10.25 -5.10 9.13
N VAL A 151 10.03 -6.41 9.14
CA VAL A 151 9.64 -7.11 10.36
C VAL A 151 10.75 -7.07 11.43
N PRO A 152 12.02 -7.34 11.11
CA PRO A 152 13.10 -7.23 12.10
C PRO A 152 13.28 -5.80 12.61
N ALA A 153 13.12 -4.78 11.76
CA ALA A 153 13.18 -3.38 12.17
C ALA A 153 12.07 -3.05 13.19
N HIS A 154 10.83 -3.47 12.93
CA HIS A 154 9.72 -3.24 13.86
C HIS A 154 9.88 -4.04 15.17
N VAL A 155 10.53 -5.20 15.14
CA VAL A 155 10.87 -5.93 16.37
C VAL A 155 11.78 -5.10 17.28
N THR A 156 12.76 -4.38 16.72
CA THR A 156 13.61 -3.47 17.49
C THR A 156 12.76 -2.38 18.16
N GLU A 157 11.90 -1.72 17.41
CA GLU A 157 10.98 -0.68 17.91
C GLU A 157 10.04 -1.19 19.00
N LEU A 158 9.43 -2.36 18.79
CA LEU A 158 8.57 -3.02 19.79
C LEU A 158 9.31 -3.24 21.11
N ARG A 159 10.57 -3.68 21.04
CA ARG A 159 11.41 -3.89 22.23
C ARG A 159 11.74 -2.58 22.93
N GLU A 160 11.99 -1.50 22.20
CA GLU A 160 12.21 -0.16 22.77
C GLU A 160 10.95 0.36 23.49
N MET A 161 9.76 -0.01 23.01
CA MET A 161 8.49 0.23 23.69
C MET A 161 8.19 -0.74 24.84
N GLY A 162 9.12 -1.64 25.18
CA GLY A 162 8.99 -2.58 26.28
C GLY A 162 8.22 -3.88 25.97
N TRP A 163 7.93 -4.16 24.70
CA TRP A 163 7.33 -5.44 24.30
C TRP A 163 8.39 -6.55 24.29
N ASN A 164 7.97 -7.77 24.63
CA ASN A 164 8.81 -8.95 24.47
C ASN A 164 8.59 -9.55 23.08
N ALA A 165 9.36 -9.09 22.10
CA ALA A 165 9.28 -9.50 20.70
C ALA A 165 10.64 -9.96 20.15
N LYS A 166 10.61 -10.92 19.23
CA LYS A 166 11.78 -11.33 18.44
C LYS A 166 11.38 -11.74 17.03
N SER A 167 12.32 -11.69 16.09
CA SER A 167 12.18 -12.27 14.77
C SER A 167 13.30 -13.25 14.47
N ASP A 168 12.96 -14.37 13.83
CA ASP A 168 13.90 -15.36 13.34
C ASP A 168 13.77 -15.48 11.81
N ASP A 169 14.88 -15.64 11.11
CA ASP A 169 14.91 -15.70 9.64
C ASP A 169 14.29 -16.99 9.11
N LEU A 170 13.56 -16.90 7.98
CA LEU A 170 13.14 -18.03 7.16
C LEU A 170 13.66 -17.87 5.72
N PRO A 171 13.75 -18.95 4.93
CA PRO A 171 14.06 -18.86 3.51
C PRO A 171 13.05 -18.00 2.73
N ASP A 172 11.77 -18.12 3.06
CA ASP A 172 10.62 -17.52 2.41
C ASP A 172 9.98 -16.38 3.22
N GLY A 173 10.67 -15.88 4.26
CA GLY A 173 10.19 -14.77 5.06
C GLY A 173 10.86 -14.69 6.43
N VAL A 174 10.06 -14.51 7.47
CA VAL A 174 10.50 -14.46 8.87
C VAL A 174 9.45 -15.09 9.80
N THR A 175 9.88 -15.48 10.98
CA THR A 175 9.00 -15.80 12.10
C THR A 175 9.03 -14.65 13.09
N LEU A 176 7.89 -14.04 13.40
CA LEU A 176 7.72 -13.07 14.48
C LEU A 176 7.18 -13.81 15.72
N THR A 177 7.82 -13.67 16.87
CA THR A 177 7.31 -14.16 18.15
C THR A 177 7.10 -13.00 19.10
N VAL A 178 5.92 -12.92 19.72
CA VAL A 178 5.62 -11.94 20.77
C VAL A 178 5.07 -12.65 21.99
N THR A 179 5.71 -12.43 23.14
CA THR A 179 5.33 -13.00 24.43
C THR A 179 4.48 -12.01 25.22
N ALA A 180 3.43 -12.52 25.85
CA ALA A 180 2.52 -11.73 26.68
C ALA A 180 3.20 -11.24 27.96
N SER A 181 2.76 -10.07 28.40
CA SER A 181 3.13 -9.41 29.65
C SER A 181 1.87 -8.81 30.29
N GLU A 182 2.01 -8.19 31.47
CA GLU A 182 0.89 -7.44 32.07
C GLU A 182 0.42 -6.27 31.18
N ALA A 183 1.35 -5.56 30.55
CA ALA A 183 1.05 -4.43 29.67
C ALA A 183 0.57 -4.88 28.27
N GLN A 184 0.91 -6.10 27.85
CA GLN A 184 0.49 -6.71 26.59
C GLN A 184 -0.10 -8.11 26.86
N PRO A 185 -1.34 -8.17 27.39
CA PRO A 185 -1.98 -9.44 27.71
C PRO A 185 -2.15 -10.31 26.46
N LEU A 186 -2.10 -11.64 26.63
CA LEU A 186 -2.22 -12.59 25.52
C LEU A 186 -3.47 -12.36 24.66
N ILE A 187 -4.60 -12.02 25.28
CA ILE A 187 -5.84 -11.73 24.56
C ILE A 187 -5.70 -10.52 23.61
N LYS A 188 -4.93 -9.50 24.01
CA LYS A 188 -4.62 -8.33 23.18
C LYS A 188 -3.71 -8.73 22.02
N LEU A 189 -2.66 -9.52 22.28
CA LEU A 189 -1.75 -9.99 21.22
C LEU A 189 -2.51 -10.77 20.14
N LYS A 190 -3.38 -11.70 20.56
CA LYS A 190 -4.21 -12.49 19.62
C LYS A 190 -5.15 -11.62 18.81
N ALA A 191 -5.75 -10.60 19.42
CA ALA A 191 -6.68 -9.69 18.76
C ALA A 191 -5.99 -8.74 17.78
N LEU A 192 -4.76 -8.29 18.08
CA LEU A 192 -3.98 -7.45 17.17
C LEU A 192 -3.54 -8.22 15.92
N GLY A 193 -3.12 -9.47 16.09
CA GLY A 193 -2.55 -10.25 15.01
C GLY A 193 -1.31 -9.58 14.40
N PHE A 194 -0.96 -9.97 13.17
CA PHE A 194 0.27 -9.48 12.52
C PHE A 194 0.26 -7.96 12.31
N MET A 195 -0.69 -7.45 11.53
CA MET A 195 -0.69 -6.04 11.18
C MET A 195 -1.00 -5.14 12.37
N GLY A 196 -1.85 -5.58 13.31
CA GLY A 196 -2.07 -4.83 14.54
C GLY A 196 -0.80 -4.68 15.38
N ILE A 197 0.10 -5.67 15.37
CA ILE A 197 1.41 -5.57 16.03
C ILE A 197 2.37 -4.69 15.23
N MET A 198 2.40 -4.82 13.91
CA MET A 198 3.32 -4.05 13.05
C MET A 198 3.04 -2.54 13.10
N VAL A 199 1.81 -2.10 13.36
CA VAL A 199 1.47 -0.66 13.43
C VAL A 199 1.60 -0.07 14.84
N GLN A 200 2.21 -0.80 15.78
CA GLN A 200 2.43 -0.26 17.12
C GLN A 200 3.61 0.71 17.12
N GLY A 201 3.47 1.81 17.86
CA GLY A 201 4.41 2.91 17.88
C GLY A 201 3.94 4.07 17.00
N SER A 202 4.41 5.27 17.31
CA SER A 202 3.95 6.52 16.65
C SER A 202 5.04 7.15 15.78
N HIS A 203 5.97 6.36 15.24
CA HIS A 203 7.18 6.89 14.62
C HIS A 203 7.16 6.88 13.09
N HIS A 204 6.14 6.34 12.41
CA HIS A 204 6.16 6.24 10.94
C HIS A 204 6.25 7.61 10.26
N GLN A 205 5.52 8.62 10.73
CA GLN A 205 5.59 9.97 10.16
C GLN A 205 6.99 10.59 10.32
N LEU A 206 7.58 10.49 11.51
CA LEU A 206 8.94 11.00 11.75
C LEU A 206 9.98 10.19 10.97
N HIS A 207 9.81 8.87 10.89
CA HIS A 207 10.66 7.98 10.10
C HIS A 207 10.61 8.34 8.61
N HIS A 208 9.42 8.61 8.07
CA HIS A 208 9.25 9.06 6.68
C HIS A 208 9.99 10.37 6.41
N LEU A 209 9.90 11.33 7.34
CA LEU A 209 10.62 12.60 7.23
C LEU A 209 12.13 12.39 7.26
N MET A 210 12.66 11.69 8.27
CA MET A 210 14.09 11.42 8.39
C MET A 210 14.64 10.64 7.17
N MET A 211 13.84 9.76 6.58
CA MET A 211 14.17 9.05 5.34
C MET A 211 14.23 9.97 4.14
N ALA A 212 13.24 10.85 3.99
CA ALA A 212 13.25 11.85 2.93
C ALA A 212 14.38 12.86 3.09
N GLU A 213 14.81 13.17 4.31
CA GLU A 213 15.96 14.04 4.63
C GLU A 213 17.32 13.36 4.41
N GLY A 214 17.33 12.06 4.07
CA GLY A 214 18.57 11.29 3.86
C GLY A 214 19.34 10.99 5.15
N GLN A 215 18.66 10.99 6.31
CA GLN A 215 19.27 10.74 7.62
C GLN A 215 19.44 9.25 7.93
N PHE A 216 18.86 8.37 7.11
CA PHE A 216 19.14 6.94 7.18
C PHE A 216 20.31 6.60 6.27
N VAL A 217 21.43 6.22 6.88
CA VAL A 217 22.51 5.49 6.22
C VAL A 217 22.19 3.99 6.32
N HIS A 218 22.14 3.32 5.17
CA HIS A 218 22.02 1.86 5.09
C HIS A 218 23.20 1.14 5.73
#